data_AF-A0A2T2NXV1-F1
#
_entry.id   AF-A0A2T2NXV1-F1
#
_cell.length_a   1.000
_cell.length_b   1.000
_cell.length_c   1.000
_cell.angle_alpha   90.00
_cell.angle_beta   90.00
_cell.angle_gamma   90.00
#
_symmetry.space_group_name_H-M   'P 1'
#
loop_
_entity.id
_entity.type
_entity.pdbx_description
1 polymer ?
#
loop_
_entity_poly.entity_id
_entity_poly.type
_entity_poly.pdbx_seq_one_letter_code
_entity_poly.pdbx_strand_id
1 'polypeptide(L)'
;MVIPRRKSDGHSCPHTMTIVRSARLLSSKECPVCLERFFDTPPGRQRVTPVKIGCNHLFCRECIETHLSSAIDCPLPWCKKQLPKLPGSCDLCAHWNKTHSGSPVLTVRANEMTASIKDALNQFAMDDKFFDIPMKVKIRFLSHIKRTLKRFEWQFHSGVDLAELLDPFLLVIDIDEARAYYGARLSAPAPDPSLFPVRTHDPDDYPAGKEPWIAGFLRQWALGYEKVNGEKKDGWGVWTKKDGPQVEDWAWEWAYKKILGHRVRKGKLVYLAQWVGERFSNSWVDGEQLAPEGRMNYDRANNLVKDKGESPRKRRRTH
;
A
#
# COMPACT_ATOMS: atom_id res chain seq x y z
N MET A 1 11.82 -5.37 -6.27
CA MET A 1 11.36 -5.65 -4.89
C MET A 1 10.36 -6.80 -4.92
N VAL A 2 10.65 -7.95 -4.32
CA VAL A 2 9.69 -9.07 -4.20
C VAL A 2 9.13 -9.02 -2.79
N ILE A 3 7.93 -8.50 -2.63
CA ILE A 3 7.26 -8.49 -1.33
C ILE A 3 6.72 -9.90 -1.11
N PRO A 4 6.95 -10.51 0.05
CA PRO A 4 6.21 -11.71 0.40
C PRO A 4 4.73 -11.32 0.43
N ARG A 5 3.97 -11.75 -0.58
CA ARG A 5 2.51 -11.77 -0.48
C ARG A 5 2.20 -12.38 0.88
N ARG A 6 1.36 -11.72 1.70
CA ARG A 6 0.68 -12.43 2.79
C ARG A 6 0.20 -13.73 2.15
N LYS A 7 0.64 -14.87 2.70
CA LYS A 7 -0.03 -16.13 2.41
C LYS A 7 -1.45 -15.87 2.91
N SER A 8 -2.34 -15.41 2.04
CA SER A 8 -3.75 -15.58 2.30
C SER A 8 -3.89 -17.07 2.53
N ASP A 9 -4.59 -17.47 3.58
CA ASP A 9 -4.92 -18.85 3.82
C ASP A 9 -5.86 -19.32 2.70
N GLY A 10 -5.22 -19.61 1.56
CA GLY A 10 -5.43 -20.68 0.61
C GLY A 10 -6.74 -20.79 -0.14
N HIS A 11 -7.80 -20.08 0.21
CA HIS A 11 -9.07 -20.28 -0.46
C HIS A 11 -9.16 -19.36 -1.66
N SER A 12 -8.44 -19.70 -2.74
CA SER A 12 -8.73 -19.14 -4.07
C SER A 12 -10.23 -19.23 -4.30
N CYS A 13 -10.83 -18.16 -4.82
CA CYS A 13 -12.25 -18.19 -5.20
C CYS A 13 -12.53 -19.53 -5.91
N PRO A 14 -13.60 -20.27 -5.55
CA PRO A 14 -13.90 -21.59 -6.12
C PRO A 14 -14.07 -21.57 -7.64
N HIS A 15 -14.03 -20.38 -8.25
CA HIS A 15 -14.16 -20.15 -9.67
C HIS A 15 -12.90 -19.62 -10.37
N THR A 16 -11.75 -19.61 -9.70
CA THR A 16 -10.48 -19.18 -10.29
C THR A 16 -9.88 -20.29 -11.13
N MET A 17 -9.41 -19.99 -12.34
CA MET A 17 -8.59 -20.93 -13.11
C MET A 17 -7.19 -20.98 -12.51
N THR A 18 -6.78 -22.16 -12.07
CA THR A 18 -5.46 -22.36 -11.48
C THR A 18 -4.54 -23.01 -12.49
N ILE A 19 -3.49 -22.29 -12.91
CA ILE A 19 -2.46 -22.85 -13.79
C ILE A 19 -1.75 -23.99 -13.05
N VAL A 20 -1.75 -25.19 -13.65
CA VAL A 20 -1.00 -26.33 -13.12
C VAL A 20 0.44 -26.23 -13.59
N ARG A 21 1.37 -26.07 -12.65
CA ARG A 21 2.78 -25.82 -12.95
C ARG A 21 3.62 -27.08 -13.10
N SER A 22 3.08 -28.24 -12.76
CA SER A 22 3.81 -29.51 -12.73
C SER A 22 3.00 -30.66 -13.31
N ALA A 23 3.59 -31.38 -14.25
CA ALA A 23 3.02 -32.59 -14.84
C ALA A 23 2.80 -33.72 -13.82
N ARG A 24 3.54 -33.71 -12.69
CA ARG A 24 3.40 -34.73 -11.64
C ARG A 24 2.05 -34.70 -10.94
N LEU A 25 1.30 -33.60 -11.06
CA LEU A 25 0.03 -33.38 -10.38
C LEU A 25 -1.19 -33.66 -11.28
N LEU A 26 -0.97 -34.14 -12.51
CA LEU A 26 -2.04 -34.34 -13.47
C LEU A 26 -2.51 -35.79 -13.49
N SER A 27 -3.83 -36.00 -13.43
CA SER A 27 -4.47 -37.30 -13.67
C SER A 27 -4.59 -37.64 -15.16
N SER A 28 -4.60 -36.62 -16.04
CA SER A 28 -4.58 -36.75 -17.49
C SER A 28 -3.40 -35.99 -18.07
N LYS A 29 -2.74 -36.54 -19.08
CA LYS A 29 -1.62 -35.89 -19.79
C LYS A 29 -2.08 -35.02 -20.97
N GLU A 30 -3.35 -35.08 -21.34
CA GLU A 30 -3.88 -34.45 -22.55
C GLU A 30 -5.15 -33.65 -22.25
N CYS A 31 -5.38 -32.58 -23.03
CA CYS A 31 -6.59 -31.78 -22.96
C CYS A 31 -7.77 -32.59 -23.52
N PRO A 32 -8.89 -32.75 -22.79
CA PRO A 32 -10.02 -33.54 -23.27
C PRO A 32 -10.80 -32.89 -24.44
N VAL A 33 -10.49 -31.64 -24.79
CA VAL A 33 -11.16 -30.88 -25.85
C VAL A 33 -10.35 -30.94 -27.15
N CYS A 34 -9.09 -30.51 -27.13
CA CYS A 34 -8.23 -30.51 -28.33
C CYS A 34 -7.30 -31.72 -28.46
N LEU A 35 -7.25 -32.59 -27.45
CA LEU A 35 -6.36 -33.76 -27.36
C LEU A 35 -4.85 -33.43 -27.37
N GLU A 36 -4.46 -32.15 -27.32
CA GLU A 36 -3.07 -31.76 -27.20
C GLU A 36 -2.50 -32.14 -25.82
N ARG A 37 -1.25 -32.59 -25.82
CA ARG A 37 -0.51 -32.94 -24.60
C ARG A 37 -0.16 -31.70 -23.80
N PHE A 38 -0.45 -31.75 -22.51
CA PHE A 38 -0.09 -30.67 -21.59
C PHE A 38 1.43 -30.54 -21.51
N PHE A 39 1.88 -29.29 -21.40
CA PHE A 39 3.28 -28.89 -21.34
C PHE A 39 4.10 -29.05 -22.62
N ASP A 40 3.54 -29.63 -23.69
CA ASP A 40 4.17 -29.67 -25.01
C ASP A 40 4.11 -28.28 -25.67
N THR A 41 4.95 -28.05 -26.68
CA THR A 41 4.97 -26.80 -27.47
C THR A 41 4.85 -27.16 -28.94
N PRO A 42 3.63 -27.18 -29.50
CA PRO A 42 3.42 -27.49 -30.91
C PRO A 42 4.17 -26.49 -31.82
N PRO A 43 4.59 -26.90 -33.03
CA PRO A 43 5.26 -26.00 -33.97
C PRO A 43 4.43 -24.74 -34.24
N GLY A 44 5.03 -23.57 -34.00
CA GLY A 44 4.38 -22.27 -34.23
C GLY A 44 3.33 -21.86 -33.20
N ARG A 45 3.17 -22.60 -32.09
CA ARG A 45 2.22 -22.27 -31.01
C ARG A 45 2.92 -22.09 -29.66
N GLN A 46 2.21 -21.47 -28.71
CA GLN A 46 2.67 -21.42 -27.33
C GLN A 46 2.57 -22.79 -26.65
N ARG A 47 3.29 -22.95 -25.55
CA ARG A 47 3.23 -24.15 -24.71
C ARG A 47 1.81 -24.40 -24.21
N VAL A 48 1.32 -25.64 -24.39
CA VAL A 48 -0.01 -26.08 -23.94
C VAL A 48 -0.06 -26.02 -22.41
N THR A 49 -0.70 -24.98 -21.89
CA THR A 49 -0.72 -24.71 -20.44
C THR A 49 -1.96 -25.35 -19.81
N PRO A 50 -1.81 -26.40 -18.96
CA PRO A 50 -2.94 -26.96 -18.25
C PRO A 50 -3.47 -25.99 -17.20
N VAL A 51 -4.78 -25.86 -17.16
CA VAL A 51 -5.50 -25.09 -16.13
C VAL A 51 -6.55 -25.98 -15.47
N LYS A 52 -6.62 -25.87 -14.15
CA LYS A 52 -7.61 -26.52 -13.32
C LYS A 52 -8.72 -25.51 -13.02
N ILE A 53 -9.96 -25.88 -13.32
CA ILE A 53 -11.12 -25.01 -13.07
C ILE A 53 -11.83 -25.40 -11.77
N GLY A 54 -12.87 -24.64 -11.38
CA GLY A 54 -13.61 -24.82 -10.12
C GLY A 54 -14.24 -26.20 -9.90
N CYS A 55 -14.55 -26.93 -10.97
CA CYS A 55 -15.00 -28.32 -10.88
C CYS A 55 -13.87 -29.36 -10.77
N ASN A 56 -12.62 -28.89 -10.61
CA ASN A 56 -11.38 -29.67 -10.57
C ASN A 56 -10.98 -30.39 -11.85
N HIS A 57 -11.74 -30.25 -12.94
CA HIS A 57 -11.34 -30.74 -14.26
C HIS A 57 -10.19 -29.92 -14.87
N LEU A 58 -9.44 -30.56 -15.76
CA LEU A 58 -8.23 -30.03 -16.39
C LEU A 58 -8.46 -29.84 -17.88
N PHE A 59 -8.10 -28.67 -18.38
CA PHE A 59 -8.17 -28.30 -19.79
C PHE A 59 -6.90 -27.54 -20.18
N CYS A 60 -6.62 -27.41 -21.47
CA CYS A 60 -5.64 -26.40 -21.88
C CYS A 60 -6.29 -25.02 -21.76
N ARG A 61 -5.46 -24.02 -21.45
CA ARG A 61 -5.90 -22.65 -21.25
C ARG A 61 -6.74 -22.12 -22.42
N GLU A 62 -6.28 -22.38 -23.65
CA GLU A 62 -6.93 -21.91 -24.86
C GLU A 62 -8.35 -22.50 -25.00
N CYS A 63 -8.51 -23.81 -24.92
CA CYS A 63 -9.83 -24.45 -25.05
C CYS A 63 -10.82 -23.95 -23.99
N ILE A 64 -10.40 -23.77 -22.74
CA ILE A 64 -11.32 -23.32 -21.70
C ILE A 64 -11.66 -21.83 -21.82
N GLU A 65 -10.71 -20.99 -22.23
CA GLU A 65 -10.98 -19.57 -22.49
C GLU A 65 -11.95 -19.42 -23.69
N THR A 66 -11.75 -20.20 -24.75
CA THR A 66 -12.70 -20.25 -25.89
C THR A 66 -14.07 -20.74 -25.47
N HIS A 67 -14.17 -21.84 -24.71
CA HIS A 67 -15.45 -22.36 -24.24
C HIS A 67 -16.19 -21.34 -23.36
N LEU A 68 -15.48 -20.69 -22.42
CA LEU A 68 -16.05 -19.70 -21.52
C LEU A 68 -16.51 -18.40 -22.22
N SER A 69 -16.11 -18.20 -23.47
CA SER A 69 -16.61 -17.08 -24.29
C SER A 69 -18.07 -17.28 -24.73
N SER A 70 -18.51 -18.52 -24.88
CA SER A 70 -19.85 -18.87 -25.39
C SER A 70 -20.74 -19.57 -24.36
N ALA A 71 -20.16 -20.37 -23.47
CA ALA A 71 -20.88 -21.24 -22.56
C ALA A 71 -20.34 -21.12 -21.12
N ILE A 72 -21.20 -21.39 -20.13
CA ILE A 72 -20.83 -21.31 -18.71
C ILE A 72 -20.75 -22.67 -18.06
N ASP A 73 -21.15 -23.74 -18.69
CA ASP A 73 -21.03 -25.10 -18.17
C ASP A 73 -19.62 -25.65 -18.34
N CYS A 74 -19.28 -26.68 -17.59
CA CYS A 74 -18.04 -27.42 -17.81
C CYS A 74 -18.09 -28.11 -19.19
N PRO A 75 -17.01 -28.05 -20.02
CA PRO A 75 -17.00 -28.69 -21.34
C PRO A 75 -17.22 -30.21 -21.31
N LEU A 76 -17.07 -30.85 -20.15
CA LEU A 76 -17.29 -32.27 -19.98
C LEU A 76 -18.78 -32.58 -19.73
N PRO A 77 -19.43 -33.43 -20.55
CA PRO A 77 -20.88 -33.63 -20.53
C PRO A 77 -21.40 -34.28 -19.23
N TRP A 78 -20.55 -34.98 -18.49
CA TRP A 78 -20.88 -35.55 -17.19
C TRP A 78 -20.76 -34.55 -16.02
N CYS A 79 -20.25 -33.34 -16.27
CA CYS A 79 -20.05 -32.33 -15.23
C CYS A 79 -21.10 -31.22 -15.33
N LYS A 80 -22.13 -31.28 -14.49
CA LYS A 80 -23.20 -30.27 -14.43
C LYS A 80 -22.80 -28.96 -13.72
N LYS A 81 -21.51 -28.73 -13.43
CA LYS A 81 -21.07 -27.52 -12.73
C LYS A 81 -21.03 -26.35 -13.72
N GLN A 82 -21.64 -25.24 -13.32
CA GLN A 82 -21.47 -23.95 -13.99
C GLN A 82 -20.16 -23.29 -13.53
N LEU A 83 -19.54 -22.56 -14.45
CA LEU A 83 -18.29 -21.84 -14.42
C LEU A 83 -18.64 -20.37 -14.70
N PRO A 84 -18.16 -19.41 -13.93
CA PRO A 84 -18.62 -18.04 -14.13
C PRO A 84 -17.97 -17.42 -15.36
N LYS A 85 -18.78 -16.62 -16.07
CA LYS A 85 -18.28 -15.50 -16.85
C LYS A 85 -17.66 -14.52 -15.87
N LEU A 86 -16.42 -14.11 -16.13
CA LEU A 86 -15.66 -12.96 -15.60
C LEU A 86 -15.73 -12.66 -14.07
N PRO A 87 -14.64 -12.17 -13.45
CA PRO A 87 -14.70 -11.62 -12.09
C PRO A 87 -15.64 -10.39 -12.05
N GLY A 88 -16.91 -10.60 -11.70
CA GLY A 88 -17.93 -9.54 -11.61
C GLY A 88 -19.37 -10.02 -11.79
N SER A 89 -19.62 -11.09 -12.57
CA SER A 89 -20.97 -11.59 -12.89
C SER A 89 -21.47 -12.74 -12.02
N CYS A 90 -20.70 -13.16 -11.02
CA CYS A 90 -21.07 -14.21 -10.09
C CYS A 90 -21.17 -13.64 -8.68
N ASP A 91 -22.34 -13.73 -8.05
CA ASP A 91 -22.59 -13.22 -6.69
C ASP A 91 -21.63 -13.82 -5.67
N LEU A 92 -21.24 -15.09 -5.82
CA LEU A 92 -20.25 -15.74 -4.97
C LEU A 92 -18.83 -15.21 -5.22
N CYS A 93 -18.44 -14.90 -6.46
CA CYS A 93 -17.16 -14.23 -6.75
C CYS A 93 -17.17 -12.78 -6.26
N ALA A 94 -18.30 -12.08 -6.40
CA ALA A 94 -18.48 -10.71 -5.93
C ALA A 94 -18.44 -10.66 -4.40
N HIS A 95 -19.10 -11.60 -3.73
CA HIS A 95 -19.07 -11.78 -2.28
C HIS A 95 -17.68 -12.23 -1.80
N TRP A 96 -17.05 -13.20 -2.46
CA TRP A 96 -15.69 -13.64 -2.16
C TRP A 96 -14.70 -12.49 -2.34
N ASN A 97 -14.75 -11.75 -3.45
CA ASN A 97 -13.98 -10.51 -3.60
C ASN A 97 -14.35 -9.51 -2.52
N LYS A 98 -15.62 -9.31 -2.16
CA LYS A 98 -15.98 -8.39 -1.06
C LYS A 98 -15.41 -8.79 0.30
N THR A 99 -15.22 -10.09 0.53
CA THR A 99 -14.74 -10.66 1.80
C THR A 99 -13.23 -10.99 1.80
N HIS A 100 -12.59 -11.06 0.62
CA HIS A 100 -11.22 -11.53 0.43
C HIS A 100 -10.38 -10.68 -0.55
N SER A 101 -10.97 -9.74 -1.30
CA SER A 101 -10.19 -8.67 -1.93
C SER A 101 -9.73 -7.73 -0.82
N GLY A 102 -8.50 -7.22 -0.89
CA GLY A 102 -7.99 -6.26 0.11
C GLY A 102 -8.96 -5.11 0.35
N SER A 103 -8.82 -4.46 1.51
CA SER A 103 -9.55 -3.23 1.83
C SER A 103 -9.55 -2.28 0.63
N PRO A 104 -10.63 -1.52 0.38
CA PRO A 104 -10.63 -0.51 -0.67
C PRO A 104 -9.38 0.38 -0.53
N VAL A 105 -8.89 0.86 -1.67
CA VAL A 105 -7.76 1.77 -1.71
C VAL A 105 -8.12 2.98 -2.54
N LEU A 106 -7.53 4.11 -2.17
CA LEU A 106 -7.61 5.37 -2.88
C LEU A 106 -6.40 5.51 -3.79
N THR A 107 -6.65 5.86 -5.05
CA THR A 107 -5.60 6.39 -5.92
C THR A 107 -5.35 7.85 -5.53
N VAL A 108 -4.13 8.20 -5.10
CA VAL A 108 -3.80 9.56 -4.71
C VAL A 108 -3.88 10.50 -5.92
N ARG A 109 -4.77 11.50 -5.83
CA ARG A 109 -4.99 12.54 -6.84
C ARG A 109 -4.74 13.90 -6.21
N ALA A 110 -3.54 14.43 -6.36
CA ALA A 110 -3.04 15.46 -5.44
C ALA A 110 -3.87 16.76 -5.46
N ASN A 111 -4.21 17.26 -6.65
CA ASN A 111 -4.97 18.51 -6.77
C ASN A 111 -6.42 18.34 -6.29
N GLU A 112 -7.07 17.24 -6.66
CA GLU A 112 -8.45 16.92 -6.28
C GLU A 112 -8.58 16.75 -4.77
N MET A 113 -7.73 15.91 -4.18
CA MET A 113 -7.73 15.65 -2.74
C MET A 113 -7.37 16.91 -1.94
N THR A 114 -6.41 17.72 -2.39
CA THR A 114 -6.08 18.99 -1.72
C THR A 114 -7.28 19.94 -1.70
N ALA A 115 -8.00 20.06 -2.81
CA ALA A 115 -9.21 20.89 -2.89
C ALA A 115 -10.31 20.36 -1.95
N SER A 116 -10.58 19.05 -2.00
CA SER A 116 -11.56 18.40 -1.12
C SER A 116 -11.24 18.59 0.37
N ILE A 117 -9.97 18.44 0.78
CA ILE A 117 -9.53 18.68 2.16
C ILE A 117 -9.75 20.14 2.55
N LYS A 118 -9.40 21.09 1.68
CA LYS A 118 -9.59 22.52 1.93
C LYS A 118 -11.07 22.84 2.17
N ASP A 119 -11.95 22.29 1.35
CA ASP A 119 -13.40 22.53 1.46
C ASP A 119 -13.96 21.88 2.73
N ALA A 120 -13.57 20.65 3.05
CA ALA A 120 -13.93 19.98 4.29
C ALA A 120 -13.46 20.76 5.53
N LEU A 121 -12.24 21.30 5.53
CA LEU A 121 -11.74 22.16 6.62
C LEU A 121 -12.54 23.46 6.76
N ASN A 122 -12.95 24.08 5.64
CA ASN A 122 -13.78 25.29 5.68
C ASN A 122 -15.12 24.99 6.33
N GLN A 123 -15.76 23.90 5.92
CA GLN A 123 -17.04 23.47 6.47
C GLN A 123 -16.93 23.17 7.97
N PHE A 124 -15.91 22.41 8.37
CA PHE A 124 -15.69 22.05 9.77
C PHE A 124 -15.48 23.27 10.69
N ALA A 125 -14.79 24.32 10.17
CA ALA A 125 -14.60 25.58 10.89
C ALA A 125 -15.88 26.45 10.97
N MET A 126 -16.86 26.25 10.08
CA MET A 126 -18.16 26.93 10.16
C MET A 126 -19.03 26.32 11.26
N ASP A 127 -18.92 25.01 11.47
CA ASP A 127 -19.73 24.27 12.45
C ASP A 127 -19.28 24.55 13.89
N ASP A 128 -17.97 24.66 14.14
CA ASP A 128 -17.41 24.99 15.46
C ASP A 128 -16.15 25.87 15.35
N LYS A 129 -16.19 27.02 16.05
CA LYS A 129 -15.09 27.99 16.10
C LYS A 129 -13.80 27.42 16.66
N PHE A 130 -13.82 26.35 17.44
CA PHE A 130 -12.61 25.69 17.92
C PHE A 130 -11.70 25.29 16.75
N PHE A 131 -12.31 24.75 15.68
CA PHE A 131 -11.61 24.27 14.48
C PHE A 131 -11.25 25.39 13.48
N ASP A 132 -11.59 26.65 13.77
CA ASP A 132 -11.14 27.77 12.97
C ASP A 132 -9.61 27.96 13.09
N ILE A 133 -8.91 27.97 11.97
CA ILE A 133 -7.44 28.05 11.92
C ILE A 133 -7.04 29.40 11.32
N PRO A 134 -6.09 30.14 11.93
CA PRO A 134 -5.56 31.36 11.33
C PRO A 134 -5.07 31.14 9.90
N MET A 135 -5.40 32.05 8.98
CA MET A 135 -5.12 31.91 7.55
C MET A 135 -3.67 31.54 7.24
N LYS A 136 -2.70 32.16 7.94
CA LYS A 136 -1.26 31.84 7.78
C LYS A 136 -0.94 30.38 8.09
N VAL A 137 -1.52 29.82 9.14
CA VAL A 137 -1.35 28.41 9.53
C VAL A 137 -2.04 27.50 8.52
N LYS A 138 -3.26 27.84 8.10
CA LYS A 138 -4.00 27.09 7.08
C LYS A 138 -3.26 26.98 5.76
N ILE A 139 -2.63 28.06 5.29
CA ILE A 139 -1.79 28.07 4.08
C ILE A 139 -0.61 27.11 4.23
N ARG A 140 0.10 27.14 5.37
CA ARG A 140 1.22 26.23 5.64
C ARG A 140 0.77 24.77 5.65
N PHE A 141 -0.34 24.49 6.33
CA PHE A 141 -0.92 23.15 6.41
C PHE A 141 -1.33 22.62 5.02
N LEU A 142 -2.11 23.39 4.24
CA LEU A 142 -2.50 22.99 2.89
C LEU A 142 -1.32 22.84 1.93
N SER A 143 -0.26 23.64 2.12
CA SER A 143 1.00 23.49 1.37
C SER A 143 1.72 22.18 1.72
N HIS A 144 1.72 21.78 3.00
CA HIS A 144 2.21 20.46 3.41
C HIS A 144 1.40 19.34 2.74
N ILE A 145 0.07 19.34 2.90
CA ILE A 145 -0.84 18.37 2.28
C ILE A 145 -0.60 18.25 0.77
N LYS A 146 -0.56 19.39 0.05
CA LYS A 146 -0.32 19.41 -1.39
C LYS A 146 1.03 18.82 -1.78
N ARG A 147 2.11 19.15 -1.06
CA ARG A 147 3.45 18.59 -1.33
C ARG A 147 3.49 17.09 -1.06
N THR A 148 2.91 16.65 0.05
CA THR A 148 2.82 15.22 0.40
C THR A 148 2.04 14.46 -0.65
N LEU A 149 0.82 14.89 -0.99
CA LEU A 149 0.02 14.23 -2.03
C LEU A 149 0.70 14.20 -3.40
N LYS A 150 1.41 15.27 -3.79
CA LYS A 150 2.19 15.28 -5.04
C LYS A 150 3.35 14.27 -5.02
N ARG A 151 4.02 14.11 -3.88
CA ARG A 151 5.10 13.14 -3.73
C ARG A 151 4.60 11.71 -3.96
N PHE A 152 3.41 11.41 -3.43
CA PHE A 152 2.75 10.11 -3.51
C PHE A 152 1.64 10.06 -4.57
N GLU A 153 1.67 10.93 -5.58
CA GLU A 153 0.63 10.96 -6.61
C GLU A 153 0.59 9.63 -7.37
N TRP A 154 -0.62 9.15 -7.66
CA TRP A 154 -0.91 7.86 -8.29
C TRP A 154 -0.60 6.60 -7.47
N GLN A 155 -0.15 6.77 -6.22
CA GLN A 155 -0.01 5.66 -5.28
C GLN A 155 -1.36 5.22 -4.70
N PHE A 156 -1.46 3.97 -4.26
CA PHE A 156 -2.67 3.37 -3.69
C PHE A 156 -2.58 3.28 -2.17
N HIS A 157 -3.40 4.06 -1.46
CA HIS A 157 -3.42 4.09 0.01
C HIS A 157 -4.79 3.70 0.53
N SER A 158 -4.89 2.94 1.62
CA SER A 158 -6.17 2.86 2.35
C SER A 158 -6.50 4.22 2.96
N GLY A 159 -7.75 4.44 3.38
CA GLY A 159 -8.14 5.66 4.09
C GLY A 159 -7.32 5.88 5.36
N VAL A 160 -6.98 4.80 6.07
CA VAL A 160 -6.10 4.84 7.25
C VAL A 160 -4.68 5.23 6.86
N ASP A 161 -4.11 4.57 5.85
CA ASP A 161 -2.74 4.87 5.38
C ASP A 161 -2.64 6.33 4.92
N LEU A 162 -3.66 6.82 4.20
CA LEU A 162 -3.69 8.19 3.68
C LEU A 162 -3.83 9.22 4.80
N ALA A 163 -4.63 8.95 5.83
CA ALA A 163 -4.77 9.84 6.96
C ALA A 163 -3.43 10.03 7.69
N GLU A 164 -2.73 8.94 7.96
CA GLU A 164 -1.41 8.97 8.59
C GLU A 164 -0.35 9.61 7.70
N LEU A 165 -0.41 9.35 6.39
CA LEU A 165 0.48 9.97 5.41
C LEU A 165 0.41 11.50 5.44
N LEU A 166 -0.80 12.03 5.63
CA LEU A 166 -1.10 13.45 5.60
C LEU A 166 -0.92 14.15 6.95
N ASP A 167 -0.70 13.40 8.02
CA ASP A 167 -0.56 13.93 9.37
C ASP A 167 0.80 14.63 9.54
N PRO A 168 0.82 15.97 9.73
CA PRO A 168 2.05 16.73 9.82
C PRO A 168 2.80 16.52 11.14
N PHE A 169 2.20 15.86 12.13
CA PHE A 169 2.81 15.60 13.43
C PHE A 169 3.29 14.15 13.59
N LEU A 170 2.87 13.26 12.69
CA LEU A 170 3.20 11.83 12.77
C LEU A 170 4.52 11.48 12.11
N LEU A 171 4.80 12.06 10.94
CA LEU A 171 5.96 11.72 10.11
C LEU A 171 7.17 12.64 10.32
N VAL A 172 7.06 13.58 11.26
CA VAL A 172 8.14 14.52 11.57
C VAL A 172 9.14 13.92 12.54
N ILE A 173 10.38 14.32 12.37
CA ILE A 173 11.50 13.87 13.20
C ILE A 173 11.48 14.60 14.55
N ASP A 174 11.09 15.87 14.54
CA ASP A 174 10.92 16.70 15.73
C ASP A 174 9.47 17.19 15.81
N ILE A 175 8.72 16.61 16.75
CA ILE A 175 7.31 16.95 16.99
C ILE A 175 7.18 18.36 17.56
N ASP A 176 8.14 18.80 18.38
CA ASP A 176 8.07 20.11 19.02
C ASP A 176 8.39 21.23 18.01
N GLU A 177 9.31 20.99 17.07
CA GLU A 177 9.52 21.88 15.92
C GLU A 177 8.26 21.96 15.05
N ALA A 178 7.60 20.82 14.77
CA ALA A 178 6.35 20.80 14.02
C ALA A 178 5.23 21.58 14.75
N ARG A 179 5.10 21.40 16.07
CA ARG A 179 4.16 22.17 16.90
C ARG A 179 4.45 23.66 16.87
N ALA A 180 5.71 24.06 16.89
CA ALA A 180 6.10 25.47 16.77
C ALA A 180 5.77 26.03 15.37
N TYR A 181 6.02 25.24 14.31
CA TYR A 181 5.82 25.67 12.93
C TYR A 181 4.35 25.81 12.53
N TYR A 182 3.52 24.83 12.90
CA TYR A 182 2.07 24.83 12.62
C TYR A 182 1.26 25.55 13.70
N GLY A 183 1.78 25.67 14.91
CA GLY A 183 1.16 26.38 16.03
C GLY A 183 0.25 25.51 16.89
N ALA A 184 0.09 25.92 18.15
CA ALA A 184 -0.59 25.17 19.20
C ALA A 184 -2.05 24.81 18.88
N ARG A 185 -2.74 25.64 18.08
CA ARG A 185 -4.16 25.42 17.76
C ARG A 185 -4.38 24.21 16.85
N LEU A 186 -3.45 23.94 15.92
CA LEU A 186 -3.55 22.77 15.04
C LEU A 186 -3.13 21.49 15.77
N SER A 187 -2.20 21.59 16.72
CA SER A 187 -1.72 20.47 17.53
C SER A 187 -2.56 20.16 18.76
N ALA A 188 -3.57 20.99 19.07
CA ALA A 188 -4.43 20.79 20.23
C ALA A 188 -5.27 19.52 20.04
N PRO A 189 -5.57 18.77 21.11
CA PRO A 189 -6.55 17.70 21.03
C PRO A 189 -7.95 18.25 20.78
N ALA A 190 -8.84 17.41 20.25
CA ALA A 190 -10.24 17.77 20.08
C ALA A 190 -10.90 18.02 21.45
N PRO A 191 -11.83 18.98 21.58
CA PRO A 191 -12.57 19.19 22.83
C PRO A 191 -13.39 17.94 23.20
N ASP A 192 -13.94 17.28 22.18
CA ASP A 192 -14.61 16.00 22.25
C ASP A 192 -13.95 15.02 21.27
N PRO A 193 -13.20 14.01 21.77
CA PRO A 193 -12.59 12.98 20.93
C PRO A 193 -13.59 12.14 20.13
N SER A 194 -14.85 12.05 20.56
CA SER A 194 -15.89 11.23 19.91
C SER A 194 -16.36 11.80 18.57
N LEU A 195 -16.01 13.06 18.27
CA LEU A 195 -16.25 13.70 16.98
C LEU A 195 -15.54 12.99 15.82
N PHE A 196 -14.43 12.31 16.11
CA PHE A 196 -13.62 11.64 15.10
C PHE A 196 -13.69 10.12 15.25
N PRO A 197 -13.56 9.36 14.13
CA PRO A 197 -13.44 7.92 14.20
C PRO A 197 -12.30 7.51 15.15
N VAL A 198 -12.53 6.45 15.94
CA VAL A 198 -11.51 5.93 16.84
C VAL A 198 -10.33 5.40 16.04
N ARG A 199 -9.11 5.74 16.47
CA ARG A 199 -7.87 5.21 15.90
C ARG A 199 -7.54 3.86 16.54
N THR A 200 -7.04 2.90 15.76
CA THR A 200 -6.23 1.82 16.33
C THR A 200 -5.00 2.46 16.96
N HIS A 201 -4.93 2.49 18.29
CA HIS A 201 -3.89 3.21 19.00
C HIS A 201 -2.54 2.51 18.85
N ASP A 202 -1.63 3.12 18.09
CA ASP A 202 -0.19 2.90 18.26
C ASP A 202 0.27 3.81 19.40
N PRO A 203 0.71 3.25 20.55
CA PRO A 203 1.10 4.04 21.72
C PRO A 203 2.28 4.96 21.46
N ASP A 204 3.04 4.73 20.39
CA ASP A 204 4.20 5.55 20.04
C ASP A 204 3.82 6.79 19.20
N ASP A 205 2.60 6.86 18.67
CA ASP A 205 2.19 7.95 17.79
C ASP A 205 1.79 9.21 18.58
N TYR A 206 0.91 9.05 19.57
CA TYR A 206 0.48 10.13 20.47
C TYR A 206 0.24 9.59 21.88
N PRO A 207 0.56 10.34 22.95
CA PRO A 207 0.09 9.99 24.28
C PRO A 207 -1.44 9.92 24.35
N ALA A 208 -1.98 9.09 25.24
CA ALA A 208 -3.43 8.95 25.40
C ALA A 208 -4.13 10.31 25.60
N GLY A 209 -5.16 10.57 24.79
CA GLY A 209 -5.93 11.83 24.82
C GLY A 209 -5.17 13.07 24.31
N LYS A 210 -3.98 12.90 23.72
CA LYS A 210 -3.16 13.99 23.15
C LYS A 210 -3.09 13.98 21.63
N GLU A 211 -3.88 13.14 20.96
CA GLU A 211 -3.99 13.15 19.51
C GLU A 211 -4.48 14.53 19.04
N PRO A 212 -3.73 15.23 18.15
CA PRO A 212 -4.18 16.48 17.55
C PRO A 212 -5.51 16.30 16.84
N TRP A 213 -6.44 17.25 17.00
CA TRP A 213 -7.74 17.17 16.32
C TRP A 213 -7.57 17.12 14.80
N ILE A 214 -6.51 17.72 14.25
CA ILE A 214 -6.25 17.68 12.80
C ILE A 214 -5.98 16.25 12.29
N ALA A 215 -5.37 15.39 13.11
CA ALA A 215 -5.15 13.99 12.79
C ALA A 215 -6.48 13.22 12.75
N GLY A 216 -7.36 13.48 13.72
CA GLY A 216 -8.73 12.97 13.74
C GLY A 216 -9.55 13.43 12.53
N PHE A 217 -9.45 14.72 12.17
CA PHE A 217 -10.08 15.29 10.98
C PHE A 217 -9.60 14.61 9.69
N LEU A 218 -8.28 14.46 9.50
CA LEU A 218 -7.71 13.80 8.32
C LEU A 218 -8.18 12.34 8.23
N ARG A 219 -8.28 11.64 9.35
CA ARG A 219 -8.84 10.28 9.42
C ARG A 219 -10.30 10.24 9.02
N GLN A 220 -11.14 11.12 9.56
CA GLN A 220 -12.54 11.22 9.18
C GLN A 220 -12.70 11.53 7.68
N TRP A 221 -11.95 12.51 7.17
CA TRP A 221 -11.95 12.87 5.75
C TRP A 221 -11.52 11.70 4.88
N ALA A 222 -10.39 11.05 5.18
CA ALA A 222 -9.85 9.98 4.34
C ALA A 222 -10.76 8.75 4.30
N LEU A 223 -11.34 8.36 5.43
CA LEU A 223 -12.32 7.25 5.49
C LEU A 223 -13.61 7.60 4.75
N GLY A 224 -14.10 8.84 4.88
CA GLY A 224 -15.26 9.32 4.14
C GLY A 224 -14.99 9.36 2.62
N TYR A 225 -13.81 9.82 2.23
CA TYR A 225 -13.39 9.90 0.84
C TYR A 225 -13.17 8.51 0.24
N GLU A 226 -12.61 7.54 0.99
CA GLU A 226 -12.52 6.13 0.60
C GLU A 226 -13.88 5.47 0.43
N LYS A 227 -14.84 5.77 1.29
CA LYS A 227 -16.21 5.21 1.15
C LYS A 227 -16.86 5.61 -0.18
N VAL A 228 -16.54 6.79 -0.70
CA VAL A 228 -17.13 7.33 -1.95
C VAL A 228 -16.28 6.99 -3.18
N ASN A 229 -14.95 7.08 -3.07
CA ASN A 229 -14.01 7.01 -4.19
C ASN A 229 -13.08 5.79 -4.15
N GLY A 230 -13.25 4.92 -3.15
CA GLY A 230 -12.42 3.74 -2.95
C GLY A 230 -12.58 2.74 -4.09
N GLU A 231 -11.45 2.25 -4.57
CA GLU A 231 -11.37 1.28 -5.67
C GLU A 231 -10.76 -0.02 -5.14
N LYS A 232 -11.12 -1.14 -5.74
CA LYS A 232 -10.49 -2.43 -5.44
C LYS A 232 -9.27 -2.61 -6.34
N LYS A 233 -8.09 -2.23 -5.84
CA LYS A 233 -6.83 -2.36 -6.57
C LYS A 233 -5.76 -3.04 -5.72
N ASP A 234 -4.97 -3.88 -6.37
CA ASP A 234 -3.77 -4.50 -5.79
C ASP A 234 -2.51 -3.72 -6.20
N GLY A 235 -1.45 -3.84 -5.41
CA GLY A 235 -0.15 -3.22 -5.69
C GLY A 235 0.01 -1.80 -5.14
N TRP A 236 1.10 -1.14 -5.53
CA TRP A 236 1.51 0.14 -4.92
C TRP A 236 0.86 1.37 -5.55
N GLY A 237 0.43 1.30 -6.80
CA GLY A 237 -0.13 2.44 -7.53
C GLY A 237 -0.14 2.24 -9.05
N VAL A 238 -0.48 3.31 -9.77
CA VAL A 238 -0.39 3.36 -11.23
C VAL A 238 0.97 3.93 -11.63
N TRP A 239 1.64 3.25 -12.56
CA TRP A 239 2.85 3.79 -13.17
C TRP A 239 2.47 4.95 -14.09
N THR A 240 2.78 6.17 -13.68
CA THR A 240 2.68 7.37 -14.51
C THR A 240 4.06 8.01 -14.59
N LYS A 241 4.39 8.59 -15.75
CA LYS A 241 5.59 9.44 -15.83
C LYS A 241 5.34 10.63 -14.90
N LYS A 242 6.17 10.79 -13.87
CA LYS A 242 6.15 12.04 -13.11
C LYS A 242 6.68 13.13 -14.04
N ASP A 243 5.82 14.07 -14.42
CA ASP A 243 6.24 15.22 -15.21
C ASP A 243 7.16 16.11 -14.35
N GLY A 244 8.47 15.97 -14.55
CA GLY A 244 9.47 16.73 -13.83
C GLY A 244 10.90 16.45 -14.32
N PRO A 245 11.75 17.49 -14.50
CA PRO A 245 13.09 17.38 -15.10
C PRO A 245 14.17 16.70 -14.23
N GLN A 246 13.82 15.91 -13.20
CA GLN A 246 14.79 15.45 -12.18
C GLN A 246 14.65 14.00 -11.68
N VAL A 247 13.87 13.12 -12.32
CA VAL A 247 13.74 11.73 -11.81
C VAL A 247 14.07 10.72 -12.91
N GLU A 248 15.36 10.53 -13.18
CA GLU A 248 15.85 9.39 -13.97
C GLU A 248 15.85 8.07 -13.18
N ASP A 249 15.81 8.11 -11.85
CA ASP A 249 15.70 6.92 -11.00
C ASP A 249 14.26 6.68 -10.53
N TRP A 250 13.62 5.71 -11.18
CA TRP A 250 12.24 5.26 -10.93
C TRP A 250 12.12 4.43 -9.64
N ALA A 251 12.51 4.99 -8.49
CA ALA A 251 12.30 4.36 -7.19
C ALA A 251 10.93 4.78 -6.63
N TRP A 252 10.02 3.81 -6.46
CA TRP A 252 8.84 4.03 -5.64
C TRP A 252 9.29 4.21 -4.19
N GLU A 253 9.22 5.44 -3.72
CA GLU A 253 9.35 5.72 -2.30
C GLU A 253 8.00 5.46 -1.64
N TRP A 254 8.00 4.56 -0.65
CA TRP A 254 6.86 4.39 0.25
C TRP A 254 7.12 5.10 1.57
N ALA A 255 6.08 5.74 2.10
CA ALA A 255 6.18 6.42 3.38
C ALA A 255 6.36 5.39 4.52
N TYR A 256 7.32 5.66 5.39
CA TYR A 256 7.51 4.94 6.64
C TYR A 256 7.34 5.91 7.81
N LYS A 257 6.77 5.42 8.92
CA LYS A 257 6.62 6.17 10.17
C LYS A 257 7.97 6.35 10.85
N LYS A 258 8.67 5.23 11.10
CA LYS A 258 9.94 5.22 11.81
C LYS A 258 10.81 4.01 11.47
N ILE A 259 12.09 4.14 11.80
CA ILE A 259 13.04 3.04 11.75
C ILE A 259 13.11 2.43 13.16
N LEU A 260 12.68 1.18 13.28
CA LEU A 260 12.62 0.45 14.55
C LEU A 260 13.96 -0.17 14.94
N GLY A 261 14.85 -0.38 13.98
CA GLY A 261 16.13 -1.05 14.19
C GLY A 261 16.97 -1.11 12.94
N HIS A 262 18.23 -1.51 13.10
CA HIS A 262 19.17 -1.71 12.01
C HIS A 262 19.99 -2.99 12.24
N ARG A 263 20.55 -3.56 11.17
CA ARG A 263 21.53 -4.66 11.23
C ARG A 263 22.40 -4.70 9.98
N VAL A 264 23.53 -5.39 10.04
CA VAL A 264 24.37 -5.65 8.87
C VAL A 264 23.97 -6.97 8.22
N ARG A 265 23.65 -6.95 6.92
CA ARG A 265 23.35 -8.13 6.11
C ARG A 265 24.26 -8.12 4.89
N LYS A 266 25.14 -9.13 4.77
CA LYS A 266 26.12 -9.24 3.67
C LYS A 266 26.97 -7.96 3.49
N GLY A 267 27.44 -7.39 4.60
CA GLY A 267 28.25 -6.17 4.60
C GLY A 267 27.49 -4.87 4.33
N LYS A 268 26.16 -4.92 4.11
CA LYS A 268 25.31 -3.73 3.92
C LYS A 268 24.43 -3.49 5.14
N LEU A 269 24.23 -2.22 5.49
CA LEU A 269 23.31 -1.81 6.54
C LEU A 269 21.87 -1.89 6.03
N VAL A 270 21.02 -2.61 6.75
CA VAL A 270 19.58 -2.74 6.48
C VAL A 270 18.78 -2.30 7.70
N TYR A 271 17.58 -1.79 7.47
CA TYR A 271 16.75 -1.11 8.46
C TYR A 271 15.40 -1.80 8.59
N LEU A 272 14.90 -1.95 9.81
CA LEU A 272 13.54 -2.41 10.07
C LEU A 272 12.60 -1.21 10.04
N ALA A 273 11.90 -1.02 8.92
CA ALA A 273 10.97 0.10 8.74
C ALA A 273 9.58 -0.28 9.26
N GLN A 274 8.97 0.63 10.03
CA GLN A 274 7.53 0.64 10.27
C GLN A 274 6.88 1.51 9.19
N TRP A 275 6.05 0.90 8.35
CA TRP A 275 5.40 1.60 7.26
C TRP A 275 4.23 2.46 7.76
N VAL A 276 3.85 3.45 6.95
CA VAL A 276 2.60 4.18 7.17
C VAL A 276 1.40 3.24 6.93
N GLY A 277 0.44 3.29 7.85
CA GLY A 277 -0.76 2.48 7.84
C GLY A 277 -0.56 1.01 8.20
N GLU A 278 -1.58 0.19 7.94
CA GLU A 278 -1.60 -1.24 8.31
C GLU A 278 -1.36 -2.17 7.12
N ARG A 279 -1.29 -1.60 5.91
CA ARG A 279 -1.21 -2.35 4.66
C ARG A 279 0.07 -3.18 4.55
N PHE A 280 1.18 -2.66 5.07
CA PHE A 280 2.48 -3.32 5.03
C PHE A 280 2.97 -3.60 6.45
N SER A 281 3.22 -4.87 6.74
CA SER A 281 3.92 -5.27 7.96
C SER A 281 5.33 -4.69 8.00
N ASN A 282 5.83 -4.43 9.21
CA ASN A 282 7.22 -4.04 9.43
C ASN A 282 8.18 -4.95 8.66
N SER A 283 9.13 -4.36 7.94
CA SER A 283 10.02 -5.13 7.06
C SER A 283 11.44 -4.57 7.01
N TRP A 284 12.39 -5.48 6.74
CA TRP A 284 13.79 -5.13 6.58
C TRP A 284 14.05 -4.63 5.16
N VAL A 285 14.50 -3.37 5.03
CA VAL A 285 14.80 -2.72 3.75
C VAL A 285 16.21 -2.17 3.69
N ASP A 286 16.72 -2.01 2.47
CA ASP A 286 18.00 -1.34 2.24
C ASP A 286 17.84 0.17 2.45
N GLY A 287 18.93 0.84 2.84
CA GLY A 287 18.90 2.29 3.09
C GLY A 287 18.51 3.14 1.89
N GLU A 288 18.67 2.63 0.67
CA GLU A 288 18.26 3.30 -0.59
C GLU A 288 16.73 3.38 -0.75
N GLN A 289 15.99 2.55 -0.01
CA GLN A 289 14.52 2.51 -0.05
C GLN A 289 13.88 3.47 0.96
N LEU A 290 14.69 4.13 1.79
CA LEU A 290 14.24 5.07 2.81
C LEU A 290 14.56 6.51 2.39
N ALA A 291 13.64 7.43 2.69
CA ALA A 291 13.87 8.87 2.63
C ALA A 291 15.24 9.23 3.25
N PRO A 292 16.16 9.86 2.50
CA PRO A 292 17.52 10.13 2.96
C PRO A 292 17.58 10.89 4.29
N GLU A 293 16.74 11.90 4.47
CA GLU A 293 16.71 12.75 5.66
C GLU A 293 16.37 11.95 6.93
N GLY A 294 15.27 11.19 6.92
CA GLY A 294 14.87 10.36 8.06
C GLY A 294 15.90 9.28 8.40
N ARG A 295 16.49 8.65 7.37
CA ARG A 295 17.56 7.66 7.54
C ARG A 295 18.81 8.30 8.16
N MET A 296 19.26 9.44 7.65
CA MET A 296 20.47 10.10 8.16
C MET A 296 20.32 10.56 9.61
N ASN A 297 19.13 11.02 10.00
CA ASN A 297 18.87 11.39 11.39
C ASN A 297 18.87 10.17 12.31
N TYR A 298 18.28 9.05 11.88
CA TYR A 298 18.40 7.78 12.59
C TYR A 298 19.87 7.32 12.72
N ASP A 299 20.63 7.38 11.62
CA ASP A 299 22.04 6.97 11.60
C ASP A 299 22.88 7.82 12.56
N ARG A 300 22.63 9.13 12.61
CA ARG A 300 23.30 10.04 13.55
C ARG A 300 22.93 9.70 15.00
N ALA A 301 21.64 9.53 15.30
CA ALA A 301 21.17 9.20 16.64
C ALA A 301 21.69 7.85 17.16
N ASN A 302 22.01 6.93 16.26
CA ASN A 302 22.53 5.60 16.58
C ASN A 302 24.04 5.43 16.33
N ASN A 303 24.77 6.53 16.07
CA ASN A 303 26.22 6.52 15.80
C ASN A 303 26.65 5.58 14.65
N LEU A 304 25.83 5.47 13.61
CA LEU A 304 26.08 4.61 12.44
C LEU A 304 26.88 5.31 11.35
N VAL A 305 26.86 6.65 11.35
CA VAL A 305 27.72 7.45 10.46
C VAL A 305 29.13 7.41 11.03
N LYS A 306 30.02 6.63 10.42
CA LYS A 306 31.46 6.76 10.69
C LYS A 306 31.91 8.09 10.11
N ASP A 307 32.27 9.04 10.97
CA ASP A 307 32.96 10.24 10.55
C ASP A 307 34.20 9.83 9.76
N LYS A 308 34.16 10.04 8.45
CA LYS A 308 35.31 9.80 7.56
C LYS A 308 36.48 10.75 7.83
N GLY A 309 36.44 11.52 8.92
CA GLY A 309 37.42 12.53 9.32
C GLY A 309 38.39 12.10 10.43
N GLU A 310 38.11 11.07 11.23
CA GLU A 310 39.08 10.58 12.21
C GLU A 310 39.98 9.52 11.59
N SER A 311 40.99 10.01 10.85
CA SER A 311 42.19 9.22 10.59
C SER A 311 42.72 8.71 11.95
N PRO A 312 42.96 7.39 12.12
CA PRO A 312 43.41 6.86 13.39
C PRO A 312 44.72 7.55 13.75
N ARG A 313 44.68 8.39 14.80
CA ARG A 313 45.88 9.00 15.39
C ARG A 313 46.86 7.86 15.66
N LYS A 314 47.93 7.78 14.86
CA LYS A 314 49.06 6.88 15.08
C LYS A 314 49.47 7.01 16.55
N ARG A 315 49.18 5.99 17.35
CA ARG A 315 49.76 5.85 18.70
C ARG A 315 51.27 5.82 18.51
N ARG A 316 51.93 6.93 18.84
CA ARG A 316 53.38 7.04 18.92
C ARG A 316 53.83 6.02 19.98
N ARG A 317 54.45 4.92 19.56
CA ARG A 317 55.23 4.07 20.45
C ARG A 317 56.44 4.88 20.89
N THR A 318 56.44 5.34 22.13
CA THR A 318 57.66 5.70 22.84
C THR A 318 58.38 4.42 23.20
N HIS A 319 59.60 4.27 22.68
CA HIS A 319 60.58 3.29 23.13
C HIS A 319 61.25 3.78 24.40
#